data_AF-A0A1Q5DEQ2-F1
#
_entry.id   AF-A0A1Q5DEQ2-F1
#
_cell.length_a   1.000
_cell.length_b   1.000
_cell.length_c   1.000
_cell.angle_alpha   90.00
_cell.angle_beta   90.00
_cell.angle_gamma   90.00
#
_symmetry.space_group_name_H-M   'P 1'
#
loop_
_entity.id
_entity.type
_entity.pdbx_description
1 polymer ?
#
loop_
_entity_poly.entity_id
_entity_poly.type
_entity_poly.pdbx_seq_one_letter_code
_entity_poly.pdbx_strand_id
1 'polypeptide(L)'
;MRTSRRNRLGRACAGVLLAGATLFTSAGAAVADDPSASASPADGDASGPTEAGTTFRTATPVQQEQTATADASTGDYLYWAFPADSGQRPTVRTKVSLPESATRHGASTWQVDVYDGLRRRQACMYGHQTRKAAPDAGTVELSCVLRTVRAWSEPWASDPLPGSYYVRLTVVGLAEEDLGLPVHVETEITSAGQGGAHDVDGSLGEPLVPGVSLASAQQDDATGQDRVALAGEPEDGWSSGWWTDRWLWTVGGGVLAALAAVFGYGLTRGSGRPSRVPPGV
;
A
#
# COMPACT_ATOMS: atom_id res chain seq x y z
N MET A 1 -40.50 -57.77 -39.08
CA MET A 1 -40.30 -56.31 -39.14
C MET A 1 -39.82 -55.80 -37.78
N ARG A 2 -38.52 -55.52 -37.62
CA ARG A 2 -37.97 -54.82 -36.46
C ARG A 2 -36.83 -53.91 -36.94
N THR A 3 -37.05 -52.61 -36.90
CA THR A 3 -36.07 -51.60 -37.31
C THR A 3 -35.46 -50.90 -36.08
N SER A 4 -34.17 -51.19 -35.91
CA SER A 4 -33.08 -50.36 -35.37
C SER A 4 -33.40 -49.11 -34.54
N ARG A 5 -33.13 -49.17 -33.22
CA ARG A 5 -32.78 -48.02 -32.38
C ARG A 5 -31.31 -48.13 -31.97
N ARG A 6 -30.39 -47.51 -32.71
CA ARG A 6 -29.01 -47.29 -32.26
C ARG A 6 -28.37 -46.13 -33.03
N ASN A 7 -28.46 -44.91 -32.47
CA ASN A 7 -27.51 -43.78 -32.66
C ASN A 7 -28.05 -42.47 -32.05
N ARG A 8 -28.27 -42.42 -30.73
CA ARG A 8 -28.59 -41.15 -30.03
C ARG A 8 -27.72 -40.85 -28.81
N LEU A 9 -26.59 -41.55 -28.63
CA LEU A 9 -25.69 -41.32 -27.48
C LEU A 9 -24.38 -40.62 -27.85
N GLY A 10 -24.04 -40.46 -29.13
CA GLY A 10 -22.82 -39.76 -29.57
C GLY A 10 -22.95 -38.24 -29.75
N ARG A 11 -24.16 -37.67 -29.64
CA ARG A 11 -24.41 -36.23 -29.90
C ARG A 11 -24.62 -35.39 -28.64
N ALA A 12 -24.67 -35.99 -27.45
CA ALA A 12 -24.95 -35.26 -26.21
C ALA A 12 -23.70 -34.63 -25.57
N CYS A 13 -22.47 -35.10 -25.89
CA CYS A 13 -21.25 -34.57 -25.27
C CYS A 13 -20.53 -33.48 -26.09
N ALA A 14 -21.09 -33.02 -27.21
CA ALA A 14 -20.53 -31.93 -28.01
C ALA A 14 -21.21 -30.57 -27.75
N GLY A 15 -22.32 -30.54 -26.99
CA GLY A 15 -23.10 -29.32 -26.73
C GLY A 15 -22.58 -28.44 -25.60
N VAL A 16 -21.74 -28.97 -24.69
CA VAL A 16 -21.25 -28.21 -23.52
C VAL A 16 -19.95 -27.44 -23.82
N LEU A 17 -19.24 -27.76 -24.90
CA LEU A 17 -17.99 -27.07 -25.29
C LEU A 17 -18.20 -25.86 -26.21
N LEU A 18 -19.44 -25.59 -26.68
CA LEU A 18 -19.75 -24.47 -27.58
C LEU A 18 -20.38 -23.25 -26.89
N ALA A 19 -20.70 -23.33 -25.60
CA ALA A 19 -21.22 -22.19 -24.83
C ALA A 19 -20.11 -21.36 -24.13
N GLY A 20 -18.85 -21.84 -24.11
CA GLY A 20 -17.72 -21.14 -23.49
C GLY A 20 -16.89 -20.29 -24.46
N ALA A 21 -17.09 -20.43 -25.78
CA ALA A 21 -16.25 -19.78 -26.79
C ALA A 21 -16.87 -18.50 -27.40
N THR A 22 -18.04 -18.06 -26.95
CA THR A 22 -18.71 -16.84 -27.45
C THR A 22 -18.58 -15.63 -26.52
N LEU A 23 -17.75 -15.70 -25.47
CA LEU A 23 -17.40 -14.53 -24.65
C LEU A 23 -16.08 -13.85 -25.07
N PHE A 24 -15.42 -14.35 -26.12
CA PHE A 24 -14.24 -13.71 -26.74
C PHE A 24 -14.54 -13.14 -28.13
N THR A 25 -15.77 -12.68 -28.37
CA THR A 25 -16.05 -11.75 -29.46
C THR A 25 -15.51 -10.38 -29.07
N SER A 26 -14.44 -10.00 -29.74
CA SER A 26 -13.87 -8.65 -29.84
C SER A 26 -14.96 -7.56 -29.88
N ALA A 27 -15.16 -6.87 -28.77
CA ALA A 27 -15.79 -5.57 -28.77
C ALA A 27 -14.77 -4.59 -29.36
N GLY A 28 -15.11 -4.00 -30.50
CA GLY A 28 -14.34 -2.92 -31.11
C GLY A 28 -14.19 -1.76 -30.13
N ALA A 29 -13.02 -1.12 -30.17
CA ALA A 29 -12.77 0.12 -29.46
C ALA A 29 -13.80 1.17 -29.89
N ALA A 30 -14.75 1.48 -29.02
CA ALA A 30 -15.53 2.69 -29.09
C ALA A 30 -14.72 3.77 -28.36
N VAL A 31 -14.04 4.60 -29.14
CA VAL A 31 -13.48 5.88 -28.70
C VAL A 31 -14.62 6.76 -28.23
N ALA A 32 -14.70 7.00 -26.92
CA ALA A 32 -15.45 8.11 -26.36
C ALA A 32 -14.50 9.32 -26.32
N ASP A 33 -14.77 10.31 -27.18
CA ASP A 33 -14.24 11.66 -27.04
C ASP A 33 -14.99 12.32 -25.87
N ASP A 34 -14.34 12.39 -24.71
CA ASP A 34 -14.73 13.28 -23.62
C ASP A 34 -13.63 14.33 -23.42
N PRO A 35 -13.98 15.59 -23.12
CA PRO A 35 -13.07 16.72 -23.19
C PRO A 35 -11.89 16.56 -22.23
N SER A 36 -10.71 16.59 -22.82
CA SER A 36 -9.42 16.66 -22.14
C SER A 36 -9.37 17.86 -21.20
N ALA A 37 -9.59 17.63 -19.90
CA ALA A 37 -9.01 18.45 -18.85
C ALA A 37 -7.57 17.97 -18.65
N SER A 38 -6.67 18.36 -19.57
CA SER A 38 -5.24 18.22 -19.37
C SER A 38 -4.80 19.18 -18.25
N ALA A 39 -4.84 18.71 -17.02
CA ALA A 39 -3.83 19.09 -16.05
C ALA A 39 -2.74 18.03 -16.14
N SER A 40 -1.80 18.23 -17.07
CA SER A 40 -0.55 17.47 -17.07
C SER A 40 0.11 17.66 -15.70
N PRO A 41 0.58 16.59 -15.01
CA PRO A 41 1.57 16.78 -13.97
C PRO A 41 2.78 17.41 -14.65
N ALA A 42 3.21 18.56 -14.15
CA ALA A 42 4.53 19.03 -14.50
C ALA A 42 5.51 17.99 -13.97
N ASP A 43 6.33 17.42 -14.87
CA ASP A 43 7.58 16.76 -14.50
C ASP A 43 8.46 17.78 -13.78
N GLY A 44 8.31 17.84 -12.47
CA GLY A 44 9.13 18.56 -11.54
C GLY A 44 8.99 17.82 -10.23
N ASP A 45 10.10 17.33 -9.69
CA ASP A 45 10.18 16.80 -8.33
C ASP A 45 9.40 17.74 -7.41
N ALA A 46 8.17 17.35 -7.06
CA ALA A 46 7.29 18.17 -6.26
C ALA A 46 7.95 18.28 -4.89
N SER A 47 8.65 19.40 -4.68
CA SER A 47 9.43 19.66 -3.47
C SER A 47 8.51 19.42 -2.27
N GLY A 48 8.93 18.53 -1.38
CA GLY A 48 8.14 18.20 -0.22
C GLY A 48 7.96 19.37 0.72
N PRO A 49 7.06 19.22 1.71
CA PRO A 49 6.82 20.30 2.66
C PRO A 49 8.11 20.68 3.36
N THR A 50 8.33 21.98 3.51
CA THR A 50 9.53 22.57 4.12
C THR A 50 9.34 22.91 5.60
N GLU A 51 8.19 22.55 6.17
CA GLU A 51 7.85 22.80 7.57
C GLU A 51 7.32 21.52 8.22
N ALA A 52 7.69 21.32 9.49
CA ALA A 52 7.15 20.26 10.31
C ALA A 52 6.07 20.80 11.26
N GLY A 53 5.11 19.95 11.60
CA GLY A 53 4.18 20.22 12.68
C GLY A 53 4.87 20.15 14.04
N THR A 54 4.25 20.77 15.04
CA THR A 54 4.74 20.75 16.44
C THR A 54 3.93 19.84 17.36
N THR A 55 2.82 19.30 16.87
CA THR A 55 1.95 18.36 17.59
C THR A 55 1.35 17.34 16.64
N PHE A 56 0.78 16.25 17.16
CA PHE A 56 0.00 15.29 16.36
C PHE A 56 -1.15 15.93 15.56
N ARG A 57 -1.74 17.02 16.04
CA ARG A 57 -2.87 17.69 15.36
C ARG A 57 -2.42 18.63 14.25
N THR A 58 -1.19 19.12 14.34
CA THR A 58 -0.59 20.06 13.40
C THR A 58 0.48 19.39 12.53
N ALA A 59 0.57 18.06 12.58
CA ALA A 59 1.53 17.28 11.81
C ALA A 59 1.40 17.59 10.32
N THR A 60 2.51 17.92 9.67
CA THR A 60 2.49 18.30 8.25
C THR A 60 2.24 17.07 7.39
N PRO A 61 1.27 17.08 6.45
CA PRO A 61 1.06 15.96 5.55
C PRO A 61 2.23 15.80 4.58
N VAL A 62 2.71 14.58 4.41
CA VAL A 62 3.80 14.19 3.49
C VAL A 62 3.31 13.01 2.67
N GLN A 63 3.52 13.06 1.35
CA GLN A 63 3.21 11.93 0.48
C GLN A 63 4.30 10.86 0.57
N GLN A 64 3.94 9.62 0.24
CA GLN A 64 4.95 8.58 0.10
C GLN A 64 5.86 8.93 -1.10
N GLU A 65 7.12 8.51 -1.01
CA GLU A 65 8.20 8.83 -1.96
C GLU A 65 8.58 10.32 -2.03
N GLN A 66 8.05 11.13 -1.10
CA GLN A 66 8.40 12.54 -0.97
C GLN A 66 9.38 12.75 0.19
N THR A 67 10.32 13.69 0.01
CA THR A 67 11.22 14.15 1.08
C THR A 67 10.69 15.44 1.68
N ALA A 68 10.34 15.42 2.96
CA ALA A 68 9.99 16.61 3.73
C ALA A 68 11.24 17.21 4.38
N THR A 69 11.34 18.53 4.40
CA THR A 69 12.39 19.25 5.11
C THR A 69 11.81 20.10 6.24
N ALA A 70 12.62 20.42 7.24
CA ALA A 70 12.25 21.38 8.28
C ALA A 70 13.49 21.98 8.92
N ASP A 71 13.48 23.30 9.07
CA ASP A 71 14.38 24.01 9.96
C ASP A 71 13.73 24.10 11.35
N ALA A 72 14.47 23.69 12.37
CA ALA A 72 13.98 23.58 13.73
C ALA A 72 15.07 23.88 14.75
N SER A 73 14.72 23.83 16.03
CA SER A 73 15.67 23.94 17.13
C SER A 73 15.87 22.60 17.83
N THR A 74 17.07 22.38 18.36
CA THR A 74 17.33 21.25 19.26
C THR A 74 16.39 21.31 20.48
N GLY A 75 15.70 20.20 20.75
CA GLY A 75 14.68 20.14 21.80
C GLY A 75 13.24 20.20 21.28
N ASP A 76 13.05 20.64 20.03
CA ASP A 76 11.73 20.65 19.42
C ASP A 76 11.22 19.22 19.13
N TYR A 77 9.89 19.11 19.05
CA TYR A 77 9.23 17.92 18.54
C TYR A 77 8.70 18.22 17.14
N LEU A 78 9.19 17.48 16.15
CA LEU A 78 8.78 17.64 14.76
C LEU A 78 7.83 16.51 14.36
N TYR A 79 6.72 16.86 13.74
CA TYR A 79 5.65 15.94 13.37
C TYR A 79 5.32 16.01 11.88
N TRP A 80 5.28 14.85 11.26
CA TRP A 80 4.74 14.65 9.91
C TRP A 80 3.68 13.55 9.92
N ALA A 81 2.74 13.62 8.98
CA ALA A 81 1.71 12.62 8.79
C ALA A 81 1.78 12.08 7.37
N PHE A 82 1.71 10.76 7.21
CA PHE A 82 1.65 10.12 5.89
C PHE A 82 0.59 9.02 5.89
N PRO A 83 -0.11 8.79 4.77
CA PRO A 83 -1.04 7.69 4.69
C PRO A 83 -0.29 6.38 4.44
N ALA A 84 -0.76 5.24 4.95
CA ALA A 84 -0.27 3.93 4.54
C ALA A 84 -1.40 2.90 4.50
N ASP A 85 -1.46 2.15 3.40
CA ASP A 85 -2.53 1.19 3.13
C ASP A 85 -2.07 -0.26 3.30
N SER A 86 -3.01 -1.20 3.30
CA SER A 86 -2.73 -2.64 3.44
C SER A 86 -1.75 -3.15 2.38
N GLY A 87 -0.92 -4.13 2.77
CA GLY A 87 0.13 -4.69 1.91
C GLY A 87 1.37 -3.80 1.76
N GLN A 88 1.30 -2.53 2.18
CA GLN A 88 2.44 -1.62 2.16
C GLN A 88 3.36 -1.84 3.36
N ARG A 89 4.66 -1.61 3.15
CA ARG A 89 5.67 -1.58 4.21
C ARG A 89 6.40 -0.25 4.22
N PRO A 90 5.90 0.73 5.00
CA PRO A 90 6.53 2.03 5.10
C PRO A 90 7.91 1.98 5.75
N THR A 91 8.82 2.78 5.23
CA THR A 91 10.16 3.03 5.75
C THR A 91 10.34 4.52 5.92
N VAL A 92 10.52 4.95 7.16
CA VAL A 92 10.84 6.33 7.51
C VAL A 92 12.35 6.43 7.66
N ARG A 93 12.96 7.35 6.93
CA ARG A 93 14.37 7.72 7.09
C ARG A 93 14.42 9.20 7.46
N THR A 94 15.21 9.51 8.48
CA THR A 94 15.37 10.88 8.93
C THR A 94 16.84 11.20 9.07
N LYS A 95 17.26 12.27 8.44
CA LYS A 95 18.60 12.81 8.52
C LYS A 95 18.53 14.16 9.23
N VAL A 96 19.30 14.30 10.31
CA VAL A 96 19.38 15.53 11.11
C VAL A 96 20.77 16.11 10.91
N SER A 97 20.84 17.26 10.26
CA SER A 97 22.07 18.05 10.13
C SER A 97 22.24 18.90 11.38
N LEU A 98 23.35 18.67 12.08
CA LEU A 98 23.68 19.30 13.35
C LEU A 98 24.50 20.58 13.12
N PRO A 99 24.40 21.57 14.03
CA PRO A 99 25.20 22.78 13.94
C PRO A 99 26.69 22.47 14.12
N GLU A 100 27.53 23.44 13.76
CA GLU A 100 28.98 23.30 13.83
C GLU A 100 29.42 22.86 15.24
N SER A 101 30.36 21.91 15.30
CA SER A 101 30.84 21.33 16.56
C SER A 101 31.34 22.36 17.58
N ALA A 102 31.86 23.52 17.12
CA ALA A 102 32.32 24.61 17.98
C ALA A 102 31.19 25.28 18.80
N THR A 103 29.94 25.14 18.35
CA THR A 103 28.74 25.68 19.01
C THR A 103 28.02 24.66 19.89
N ARG A 104 28.53 23.42 19.94
CA ARG A 104 27.95 22.32 20.72
C ARG A 104 28.84 21.97 21.91
N HIS A 105 28.22 21.48 22.96
CA HIS A 105 28.88 21.20 24.23
C HIS A 105 28.91 19.72 24.58
N GLY A 106 28.12 18.88 23.90
CA GLY A 106 28.13 17.44 24.14
C GLY A 106 27.61 16.55 23.02
N ALA A 107 27.51 15.27 23.35
CA ALA A 107 26.85 14.28 22.50
C ALA A 107 25.33 14.46 22.58
N SER A 108 24.63 14.30 21.46
CA SER A 108 23.16 14.33 21.41
C SER A 108 22.61 12.95 21.07
N THR A 109 21.44 12.60 21.59
CA THR A 109 20.75 11.33 21.30
C THR A 109 19.40 11.65 20.70
N TRP A 110 19.19 11.22 19.46
CA TRP A 110 18.00 11.49 18.69
C TRP A 110 17.14 10.26 18.57
N GLN A 111 15.83 10.46 18.44
CA GLN A 111 14.85 9.40 18.32
C GLN A 111 13.79 9.72 17.28
N VAL A 112 13.53 8.76 16.39
CA VAL A 112 12.38 8.74 15.48
C VAL A 112 11.37 7.69 15.95
N ASP A 113 10.16 8.15 16.21
CA ASP A 113 9.02 7.32 16.57
C ASP A 113 7.94 7.41 15.49
N VAL A 114 7.29 6.29 15.20
CA VAL A 114 6.16 6.25 14.28
C VAL A 114 4.93 5.78 15.05
N TYR A 115 3.82 6.50 14.89
CA TYR A 115 2.55 6.25 15.54
C TYR A 115 1.48 5.95 14.49
N ASP A 116 0.53 5.07 14.81
CA ASP A 116 -0.67 4.88 13.98
C ASP A 116 -1.72 6.00 14.25
N GLY A 117 -2.84 5.96 13.52
CA GLY A 117 -3.94 6.91 13.71
C GLY A 117 -4.60 6.86 15.10
N LEU A 118 -4.42 5.75 15.82
CA LEU A 118 -4.83 5.58 17.22
C LEU A 118 -3.75 6.05 18.21
N ARG A 119 -2.69 6.69 17.72
CA ARG A 119 -1.52 7.18 18.48
C ARG A 119 -0.81 6.07 19.27
N ARG A 120 -0.88 4.83 18.79
CA ARG A 120 -0.09 3.71 19.31
C ARG A 120 1.25 3.70 18.60
N ARG A 121 2.33 3.70 19.37
CA ARG A 121 3.69 3.62 18.84
C ARG A 121 3.88 2.28 18.14
N GLN A 122 4.28 2.33 16.88
CA GLN A 122 4.60 1.16 16.08
C GLN A 122 6.06 0.77 16.28
N ALA A 123 6.30 -0.53 16.38
CA ALA A 123 7.65 -1.07 16.48
C ALA A 123 8.27 -1.14 15.08
N CYS A 124 9.55 -0.74 14.96
CA CYS A 124 10.28 -0.89 13.71
C CYS A 124 10.95 -2.27 13.68
N MET A 125 10.75 -2.98 12.58
CA MET A 125 11.38 -4.28 12.30
C MET A 125 12.88 -4.12 12.07
N TYR A 126 13.27 -3.05 11.37
CA TYR A 126 14.64 -2.76 11.01
C TYR A 126 14.93 -1.27 11.16
N GLY A 127 16.22 -0.95 11.14
CA GLY A 127 16.72 0.41 11.27
C GLY A 127 17.11 0.76 12.70
N HIS A 128 17.49 2.02 12.86
CA HIS A 128 17.91 2.57 14.15
C HIS A 128 16.99 3.73 14.53
N GLN A 129 16.00 3.42 15.37
CA GLN A 129 15.06 4.41 15.88
C GLN A 129 15.72 5.44 16.79
N THR A 130 16.78 5.05 17.48
CA THR A 130 17.50 5.91 18.42
C THR A 130 18.99 5.87 18.07
N ARG A 131 19.61 7.04 17.92
CA ARG A 131 21.03 7.18 17.61
C ARG A 131 21.68 8.26 18.47
N LYS A 132 22.88 7.96 18.95
CA LYS A 132 23.75 8.93 19.62
C LYS A 132 24.72 9.53 18.60
N ALA A 133 24.71 10.85 18.49
CA ALA A 133 25.68 11.64 17.77
C ALA A 133 26.87 11.95 18.69
N ALA A 134 28.09 11.77 18.19
CA ALA A 134 29.28 12.27 18.87
C ALA A 134 29.29 13.82 18.85
N PRO A 135 30.02 14.48 19.75
CA PRO A 135 30.09 15.94 19.81
C PRO A 135 30.58 16.59 18.50
N ASP A 136 31.40 15.89 17.73
CA ASP A 136 31.96 16.31 16.45
C ASP A 136 31.14 15.85 15.23
N ALA A 137 30.12 15.01 15.41
CA ALA A 137 29.31 14.50 14.30
C ALA A 137 28.47 15.62 13.68
N GLY A 138 28.57 15.85 12.37
CA GLY A 138 27.77 16.86 11.65
C GLY A 138 26.37 16.40 11.25
N THR A 139 26.09 15.09 11.34
CA THR A 139 24.80 14.52 10.90
C THR A 139 24.43 13.30 11.74
N VAL A 140 23.13 13.07 11.92
CA VAL A 140 22.56 11.86 12.51
C VAL A 140 21.53 11.27 11.56
N GLU A 141 21.71 10.00 11.22
CA GLU A 141 20.75 9.26 10.40
C GLU A 141 20.00 8.23 11.23
N LEU A 142 18.68 8.32 11.17
CA LEU A 142 17.72 7.46 11.84
C LEU A 142 16.87 6.75 10.80
N SER A 143 16.43 5.54 11.14
CA SER A 143 15.53 4.81 10.26
C SER A 143 14.58 3.91 11.05
N CYS A 144 13.36 3.81 10.53
CA CYS A 144 12.32 2.93 11.03
C CYS A 144 11.63 2.25 9.86
N VAL A 145 11.86 0.94 9.70
CA VAL A 145 11.08 0.12 8.77
C VAL A 145 9.94 -0.51 9.56
N LEU A 146 8.69 -0.22 9.21
CA LEU A 146 7.52 -0.81 9.85
C LEU A 146 7.33 -2.28 9.45
N ARG A 147 6.44 -2.97 10.18
CA ARG A 147 5.82 -4.20 9.69
C ARG A 147 4.88 -3.85 8.53
N THR A 148 4.61 -4.84 7.68
CA THR A 148 3.60 -4.70 6.63
C THR A 148 2.26 -4.33 7.26
N VAL A 149 1.63 -3.30 6.73
CA VAL A 149 0.28 -2.87 7.12
C VAL A 149 -0.70 -3.96 6.72
N ARG A 150 -1.52 -4.41 7.67
CA ARG A 150 -2.48 -5.49 7.46
C ARG A 150 -3.88 -4.95 7.35
N ALA A 151 -4.66 -5.50 6.44
CA ALA A 151 -6.05 -5.09 6.25
C ALA A 151 -6.96 -5.40 7.46
N TRP A 152 -6.51 -6.24 8.41
CA TRP A 152 -7.18 -6.50 9.69
C TRP A 152 -6.18 -7.00 10.75
N SER A 153 -6.52 -6.84 12.03
CA SER A 153 -5.80 -7.43 13.17
C SER A 153 -6.73 -7.77 14.33
N GLU A 154 -6.33 -8.73 15.16
CA GLU A 154 -7.02 -9.06 16.39
C GLU A 154 -6.95 -7.89 17.41
N PRO A 155 -7.95 -7.72 18.30
CA PRO A 155 -7.96 -6.60 19.26
C PRO A 155 -6.75 -6.55 20.22
N TRP A 156 -6.11 -7.69 20.49
CA TRP A 156 -4.92 -7.78 21.34
C TRP A 156 -3.60 -7.68 20.55
N ALA A 157 -3.67 -7.63 19.22
CA ALA A 157 -2.51 -7.54 18.36
C ALA A 157 -2.12 -6.08 18.10
N SER A 158 -0.82 -5.83 17.99
CA SER A 158 -0.25 -4.50 17.77
C SER A 158 0.10 -4.26 16.30
N ASP A 159 -0.52 -5.01 15.39
CA ASP A 159 -0.17 -4.95 13.98
C ASP A 159 -0.59 -3.63 13.34
N PRO A 160 0.23 -3.08 12.42
CA PRO A 160 -0.10 -1.84 11.74
C PRO A 160 -1.35 -2.03 10.86
N LEU A 161 -2.26 -1.07 10.91
CA LEU A 161 -3.54 -1.08 10.18
C LEU A 161 -3.63 0.11 9.21
N PRO A 162 -4.40 0.01 8.10
CA PRO A 162 -4.61 1.09 7.17
C PRO A 162 -5.07 2.38 7.85
N GLY A 163 -4.41 3.50 7.51
CA GLY A 163 -4.75 4.82 8.02
C GLY A 163 -3.60 5.80 7.97
N SER A 164 -3.76 6.94 8.62
CA SER A 164 -2.71 7.94 8.75
C SER A 164 -1.71 7.55 9.83
N TYR A 165 -0.43 7.59 9.50
CA TYR A 165 0.68 7.39 10.41
C TYR A 165 1.35 8.72 10.69
N TYR A 166 1.88 8.85 11.91
CA TYR A 166 2.53 10.07 12.39
C TYR A 166 3.98 9.77 12.74
N VAL A 167 4.90 10.47 12.10
CA VAL A 167 6.32 10.48 12.46
C VAL A 167 6.56 11.56 13.49
N ARG A 168 7.28 11.23 14.56
CA ARG A 168 7.79 12.16 15.54
C ARG A 168 9.30 12.06 15.61
N LEU A 169 9.99 13.14 15.30
CA LEU A 169 11.43 13.29 15.58
C LEU A 169 11.61 14.13 16.84
N THR A 170 12.51 13.69 17.72
CA THR A 170 12.90 14.47 18.90
C THR A 170 14.31 14.09 19.37
N VAL A 171 14.91 14.96 20.19
CA VAL A 171 16.13 14.66 20.94
C VAL A 171 15.75 14.15 22.33
N VAL A 172 16.27 12.98 22.70
CA VAL A 172 15.98 12.32 23.99
C VAL A 172 17.14 12.44 24.99
N GLY A 173 18.29 12.93 24.54
CA GLY A 173 19.41 13.26 25.42
C GLY A 173 20.25 14.35 24.80
N LEU A 174 20.44 15.45 25.52
CA LEU A 174 21.17 16.63 25.07
C LEU A 174 21.73 17.37 26.30
N ALA A 175 22.82 18.10 26.14
CA ALA A 175 23.27 19.07 27.14
C ALA A 175 22.28 20.24 27.20
N GLU A 176 21.99 20.79 28.37
CA GLU A 176 20.99 21.86 28.52
C GLU A 176 21.41 23.13 27.77
N GLU A 177 22.72 23.37 27.66
CA GLU A 177 23.31 24.49 26.95
C GLU A 177 23.16 24.38 25.43
N ASP A 178 22.96 23.16 24.91
CA ASP A 178 22.78 22.89 23.49
C ASP A 178 21.31 22.99 23.05
N LEU A 179 20.36 23.31 23.95
CA LEU A 179 18.94 23.52 23.62
C LEU A 179 18.74 24.81 22.81
N GLY A 180 17.85 24.78 21.84
CA GLY A 180 17.54 25.95 21.01
C GLY A 180 18.51 26.20 19.86
N LEU A 181 19.54 25.35 19.69
CA LEU A 181 20.46 25.46 18.55
C LEU A 181 19.76 25.07 17.25
N PRO A 182 20.06 25.74 16.12
CA PRO A 182 19.42 25.46 14.86
C PRO A 182 19.83 24.08 14.31
N VAL A 183 18.86 23.32 13.82
CA VAL A 183 19.03 22.05 13.13
C VAL A 183 18.23 22.05 11.85
N HIS A 184 18.75 21.34 10.84
CA HIS A 184 18.02 21.09 9.61
C HIS A 184 17.69 19.60 9.53
N VAL A 185 16.45 19.28 9.21
CA VAL A 185 15.95 17.91 9.18
C VAL A 185 15.41 17.59 7.80
N GLU A 186 15.82 16.44 7.27
CA GLU A 186 15.26 15.83 6.07
C GLU A 186 14.60 14.52 6.47
N THR A 187 13.31 14.34 6.19
CA THR A 187 12.56 13.10 6.43
C THR A 187 12.01 12.57 5.13
N GLU A 188 12.47 11.39 4.75
CA GLU A 188 12.03 10.64 3.58
C GLU A 188 11.12 9.50 4.03
N ILE A 189 9.94 9.39 3.42
CA ILE A 189 8.99 8.31 3.69
C ILE A 189 8.81 7.53 2.41
N THR A 190 9.35 6.31 2.37
CA THR A 190 9.20 5.40 1.23
C THR A 190 8.33 4.22 1.62
N SER A 191 7.72 3.58 0.64
CA SER A 191 6.91 2.39 0.89
C SER A 191 7.12 1.37 -0.20
N ALA A 192 7.36 0.12 0.22
CA ALA A 192 7.40 -0.99 -0.72
C ALA A 192 6.10 -1.78 -0.60
N GLY A 193 5.45 -2.04 -1.74
CA GLY A 193 4.40 -3.05 -1.83
C GLY A 193 5.00 -4.43 -1.59
N GLN A 194 4.41 -5.19 -0.67
CA GLN A 194 4.93 -6.52 -0.32
C GLN A 194 4.37 -7.65 -1.21
N GLY A 195 3.44 -7.31 -2.13
CA GLY A 195 2.83 -8.24 -3.06
C GLY A 195 1.87 -9.24 -2.40
N GLY A 196 1.22 -10.06 -3.23
CA GLY A 196 0.10 -10.91 -2.81
C GLY A 196 0.39 -11.98 -1.76
N ALA A 197 1.66 -12.26 -1.42
CA ALA A 197 2.01 -13.16 -0.33
C ALA A 197 1.68 -12.58 1.06
N HIS A 198 1.49 -11.26 1.14
CA HIS A 198 1.15 -10.53 2.35
C HIS A 198 -0.27 -9.97 2.35
N ASP A 199 -1.01 -10.16 1.25
CA ASP A 199 -2.43 -9.87 1.18
C ASP A 199 -3.19 -10.87 2.05
N VAL A 200 -3.95 -10.36 3.01
CA VAL A 200 -4.84 -11.16 3.86
C VAL A 200 -6.28 -10.96 3.39
N ASP A 201 -7.11 -12.02 3.44
CA ASP A 201 -8.54 -11.90 3.13
C ASP A 201 -9.22 -11.09 4.24
N GLY A 202 -9.61 -9.85 3.93
CA GLY A 202 -10.31 -8.94 4.84
C GLY A 202 -10.03 -7.49 4.48
N SER A 203 -10.98 -6.59 4.71
CA SER A 203 -10.79 -5.15 4.60
C SER A 203 -11.31 -4.48 5.86
N LEU A 204 -10.58 -3.50 6.37
CA LEU A 204 -11.21 -2.49 7.21
C LEU A 204 -12.18 -1.71 6.31
N GLY A 205 -13.44 -1.65 6.70
CA GLY A 205 -14.45 -0.89 5.95
C GLY A 205 -14.19 0.62 5.93
N GLU A 206 -13.39 1.11 6.88
CA GLU A 206 -13.01 2.52 7.02
C GLU A 206 -11.56 2.59 7.55
N PRO A 207 -10.67 3.44 6.97
CA PRO A 207 -9.31 3.62 7.46
C PRO A 207 -9.29 4.23 8.85
N LEU A 208 -8.31 3.88 9.69
CA LEU A 208 -8.18 4.42 11.05
C LEU A 208 -7.59 5.84 11.03
N VAL A 209 -8.36 6.80 10.52
CA VAL A 209 -8.03 8.22 10.52
C VAL A 209 -8.79 8.91 11.67
N PRO A 210 -8.20 9.88 12.39
CA PRO A 210 -8.93 10.64 13.39
C PRO A 210 -10.19 11.29 12.79
N GLY A 211 -11.37 10.90 13.27
CA GLY A 211 -12.66 11.49 12.89
C GLY A 211 -13.58 10.64 11.99
N VAL A 212 -13.13 9.48 11.48
CA VAL A 212 -13.96 8.65 10.57
C VAL A 212 -15.20 8.04 11.24
N SER A 213 -15.11 7.72 12.53
CA SER A 213 -16.23 7.20 13.32
C SER A 213 -17.24 8.28 13.74
N LEU A 214 -16.90 9.56 13.57
CA LEU A 214 -17.83 10.68 13.74
C LEU A 214 -18.44 11.10 12.39
N ALA A 215 -17.67 11.05 11.30
CA ALA A 215 -18.17 11.36 9.95
C ALA A 215 -19.26 10.37 9.48
N SER A 216 -19.07 9.07 9.75
CA SER A 216 -20.07 8.03 9.43
C SER A 216 -21.34 8.11 10.29
N ALA A 217 -21.29 8.74 11.47
CA ALA A 217 -22.47 9.02 12.31
C ALA A 217 -23.16 10.36 11.96
N GLN A 218 -22.47 11.26 11.26
CA GLN A 218 -22.92 12.62 10.91
C GLN A 218 -23.27 12.76 9.42
N GLN A 219 -23.15 11.69 8.62
CA GLN A 219 -23.52 11.68 7.20
C GLN A 219 -25.04 11.80 6.96
N ASP A 220 -25.86 11.71 8.01
CA ASP A 220 -27.30 12.03 7.92
C ASP A 220 -27.61 13.52 8.14
N ASP A 221 -26.68 14.34 8.63
CA ASP A 221 -26.91 15.77 8.88
C ASP A 221 -25.59 16.54 9.11
N ALA A 222 -25.02 17.15 8.06
CA ALA A 222 -24.54 18.54 8.08
C ALA A 222 -23.62 18.91 6.90
N THR A 223 -23.93 20.06 6.32
CA THR A 223 -23.14 20.83 5.36
C THR A 223 -21.89 21.46 6.00
N GLY A 224 -20.72 21.19 5.43
CA GLY A 224 -19.52 22.05 5.39
C GLY A 224 -19.03 22.68 6.69
N GLN A 225 -18.01 22.09 7.33
CA GLN A 225 -17.02 22.80 8.16
C GLN A 225 -15.63 22.18 8.05
N ASP A 226 -14.62 23.05 8.15
CA ASP A 226 -13.16 22.87 8.06
C ASP A 226 -12.62 21.43 8.12
N ARG A 227 -12.19 20.96 6.94
CA ARG A 227 -11.31 19.79 6.83
C ARG A 227 -9.95 20.20 7.37
N VAL A 228 -9.69 19.87 8.64
CA VAL A 228 -8.32 19.79 9.17
C VAL A 228 -7.48 19.06 8.12
N ALA A 229 -6.29 19.58 7.78
CA ALA A 229 -5.38 19.01 6.80
C ALA A 229 -4.89 17.62 7.27
N LEU A 230 -5.78 16.64 7.17
CA LEU A 230 -5.49 15.23 7.26
C LEU A 230 -4.69 14.90 6.01
N ALA A 231 -3.59 14.15 6.16
CA ALA A 231 -2.90 13.58 5.03
C ALA A 231 -3.95 12.93 4.14
N GLY A 232 -4.14 13.50 2.95
CA GLY A 232 -5.23 13.16 2.06
C GLY A 232 -5.27 11.66 1.79
N GLU A 233 -6.43 11.20 1.34
CA GLU A 233 -6.59 9.88 0.77
C GLU A 233 -5.42 9.63 -0.21
N PRO A 234 -4.72 8.47 -0.14
CA PRO A 234 -3.76 8.10 -1.18
C PRO A 234 -4.36 8.28 -2.58
N GLU A 235 -3.54 8.51 -3.60
CA GLU A 235 -3.98 8.66 -4.99
C GLU A 235 -4.86 7.48 -5.46
N ASP A 236 -4.64 6.29 -4.89
CA ASP A 236 -5.40 5.05 -5.18
C ASP A 236 -6.55 4.76 -4.19
N GLY A 237 -6.81 5.67 -3.24
CA GLY A 237 -7.83 5.52 -2.20
C GLY A 237 -7.43 4.56 -1.06
N TRP A 238 -8.27 4.50 -0.03
CA TRP A 238 -8.11 3.62 1.13
C TRP A 238 -8.71 2.25 0.87
N SER A 239 -8.06 1.49 0.00
CA SER A 239 -8.22 0.05 -0.18
C SER A 239 -7.53 -0.28 -1.49
N SER A 240 -6.38 -0.94 -1.42
CA SER A 240 -5.71 -1.56 -2.57
C SER A 240 -6.77 -2.14 -3.51
N GLY A 241 -6.79 -1.66 -4.75
CA GLY A 241 -7.83 -1.98 -5.72
C GLY A 241 -8.06 -3.49 -5.84
N TRP A 242 -9.25 -3.86 -6.30
CA TRP A 242 -9.67 -5.26 -6.50
C TRP A 242 -8.72 -6.12 -7.38
N TRP A 243 -7.74 -5.51 -8.06
CA TRP A 243 -6.67 -6.14 -8.82
C TRP A 243 -5.37 -6.22 -8.02
N THR A 244 -4.90 -7.44 -7.75
CA THR A 244 -3.63 -7.73 -7.07
C THR A 244 -2.87 -8.82 -7.83
N ASP A 245 -1.56 -8.98 -7.58
CA ASP A 245 -0.72 -10.04 -8.18
C ASP A 245 -1.28 -11.46 -7.95
N ARG A 246 -2.15 -11.63 -6.94
CA ARG A 246 -2.91 -12.86 -6.70
C ARG A 246 -3.78 -13.22 -7.91
N TRP A 247 -4.38 -12.25 -8.59
CA TRP A 247 -5.18 -12.50 -9.79
C TRP A 247 -4.33 -12.99 -10.94
N LEU A 248 -3.09 -12.50 -11.08
CA LEU A 248 -2.16 -12.99 -12.10
C LEU A 248 -1.90 -14.50 -11.91
N TRP A 249 -1.64 -14.93 -10.67
CA TRP A 249 -1.46 -16.35 -10.36
C TRP A 249 -2.75 -17.17 -10.43
N THR A 250 -3.89 -16.62 -10.02
CA THR A 250 -5.17 -17.34 -10.00
C THR A 250 -5.72 -17.55 -11.41
N VAL A 251 -5.75 -16.49 -12.22
CA VAL A 251 -6.18 -16.55 -13.62
C VAL A 251 -5.16 -17.31 -14.45
N GLY A 252 -3.86 -17.02 -14.28
CA GLY A 252 -2.79 -17.73 -14.97
C GLY A 252 -2.79 -19.22 -14.68
N GLY A 253 -2.94 -19.61 -13.41
CA GLY A 253 -3.07 -21.01 -12.98
C GLY A 253 -4.32 -21.68 -13.53
N GLY A 254 -5.46 -20.98 -13.54
CA GLY A 254 -6.71 -21.46 -14.13
C GLY A 254 -6.59 -21.72 -15.63
N VAL A 255 -5.96 -20.81 -16.37
CA VAL A 255 -5.68 -20.98 -17.81
C VAL A 255 -4.76 -22.17 -18.05
N LEU A 256 -3.67 -22.30 -17.29
CA LEU A 256 -2.74 -23.43 -17.41
C LEU A 256 -3.42 -24.78 -17.11
N ALA A 257 -4.27 -24.83 -16.08
CA ALA A 257 -5.03 -26.01 -15.73
C ALA A 257 -6.03 -26.39 -16.84
N ALA A 258 -6.71 -25.40 -17.44
CA ALA A 258 -7.60 -25.62 -18.56
C ALA A 258 -6.85 -26.15 -19.79
N LEU A 259 -5.70 -25.58 -20.12
CA LEU A 259 -4.85 -26.06 -21.22
C LEU A 259 -4.37 -27.49 -20.98
N ALA A 260 -3.93 -27.80 -19.76
CA ALA A 260 -3.53 -29.15 -19.38
C ALA A 260 -4.71 -30.15 -19.47
N ALA A 261 -5.91 -29.75 -19.08
CA ALA A 261 -7.11 -30.57 -19.18
C ALA A 261 -7.48 -30.86 -20.65
N VAL A 262 -7.44 -29.85 -21.53
CA VAL A 262 -7.70 -30.01 -22.96
C VAL A 262 -6.64 -30.90 -23.62
N PHE A 263 -5.36 -30.69 -23.28
CA PHE A 263 -4.27 -31.50 -23.79
C PHE A 263 -4.37 -32.97 -23.32
N GLY A 264 -4.61 -33.19 -22.03
CA GLY A 264 -4.83 -34.53 -21.46
C GLY A 264 -6.05 -35.23 -22.05
N TYR A 265 -7.13 -34.48 -22.30
CA TYR A 265 -8.30 -34.99 -23.01
C TYR A 265 -7.96 -35.41 -24.44
N GLY A 266 -7.15 -34.62 -25.15
CA GLY A 266 -6.64 -34.96 -26.48
C GLY A 266 -5.85 -36.27 -26.51
N LEU A 267 -4.96 -36.49 -25.53
CA LEU A 267 -4.18 -37.72 -25.42
C LEU A 267 -5.04 -38.94 -25.08
N THR A 268 -6.06 -38.77 -24.22
CA THR A 268 -6.88 -39.90 -23.72
C THR A 268 -8.05 -40.26 -24.64
N ARG A 269 -8.46 -39.38 -25.55
CA ARG A 269 -9.62 -39.62 -26.43
C ARG A 269 -9.43 -40.78 -27.42
N GLY A 270 -8.19 -41.22 -27.66
CA GLY A 270 -7.86 -42.31 -28.58
C GLY A 270 -8.21 -41.99 -30.04
N SER A 271 -7.56 -42.64 -31.00
CA SER A 271 -8.04 -42.60 -32.39
C SER A 271 -9.41 -43.30 -32.42
N GLY A 272 -10.45 -42.52 -32.71
CA GLY A 272 -11.84 -43.02 -32.68
C GLY A 272 -12.02 -44.31 -33.47
N ARG A 273 -13.10 -45.04 -33.16
CA ARG A 273 -13.42 -46.35 -33.77
C ARG A 273 -13.23 -46.29 -35.30
N PRO A 274 -12.40 -47.18 -35.89
CA PRO A 274 -12.19 -47.20 -37.33
C PRO A 274 -13.53 -47.36 -38.05
N SER A 275 -13.77 -46.51 -39.06
CA SER A 275 -15.00 -46.44 -39.85
C SER A 275 -15.26 -47.66 -40.73
N ARG A 276 -14.39 -48.67 -40.67
CA ARG A 276 -14.47 -49.91 -41.46
C ARG A 276 -14.53 -51.12 -40.53
N VAL A 277 -15.65 -51.28 -39.83
CA VAL A 277 -16.06 -52.60 -39.34
C VAL A 277 -17.34 -52.94 -40.11
N PRO A 278 -17.31 -53.87 -41.07
CA PRO A 278 -18.51 -54.34 -41.72
C PRO A 278 -19.46 -54.93 -40.66
N PRO A 279 -20.78 -54.69 -40.74
CA PRO A 279 -21.72 -55.40 -39.87
C PRO A 279 -21.56 -56.90 -40.12
N GLY A 280 -21.28 -57.64 -39.04
CA GLY A 280 -21.11 -59.09 -39.09
C GLY A 280 -22.38 -59.79 -39.60
N VAL A 281 -22.13 -60.91 -40.30
CA VAL A 281 -23.08 -61.84 -40.92
C VAL A 281 -24.12 -62.40 -39.96
#